data_AF-A0AAU8LZW3-F1
#
_entry.id   AF-A0AAU8LZW3-F1
#
_cell.length_a   1.000
_cell.length_b   1.000
_cell.length_c   1.000
_cell.angle_alpha   90.00
_cell.angle_beta   90.00
_cell.angle_gamma   90.00
#
_symmetry.space_group_name_H-M   'P 1'
#
loop_
_entity.id
_entity.type
_entity.pdbx_description
1 polymer ?
#
loop_
_entity_poly.entity_id
_entity_poly.type
_entity_poly.pdbx_seq_one_letter_code
_entity_poly.pdbx_strand_id
1 'polypeptide(L)'
;MKTCLLTLISLLFLLIAGPGQAKQNDIKDLGAEVIQAAFSKLHFSRVTADNIACLTNAGYVQHEGKSTLILYDVFQDRTGISLGRGNLLPIYSGPGESLWFAFVYKKSPGQLMLTYVVPKGEGAEATRPINIYVRRHQSFVPFTELLGAKTLPIITLANGWSDGVPEDLLQGALQHDQFCRGVLTGYFTARFIQKHFSLLSINNSWDDVTTKDLLQGTLSHDHFCSGTITSYLTARFILDAFPLREGEQYTYIGAPGWCRDDYLLHYLNLTPGERGYSLMPPPKPWKKTEQKEDNDGIVIRFNSQENTGQAAALRFDRHEDAFRKFIGEPDLELDWENQPWLHVWYNRFFLRHRDEPEYFVSVVKTKDLASKEEFEALVNPSTNPLEAILGEKSSRN
;
A
#
# COMPACT_ATOMS: atom_id res chain seq x y z
N MET A 1 45.30 51.59 42.85
CA MET A 1 44.39 52.27 43.79
C MET A 1 43.66 53.38 43.05
N LYS A 2 42.31 53.36 43.04
CA LYS A 2 41.39 54.48 42.70
C LYS A 2 41.48 54.93 41.22
N THR A 3 40.44 55.25 40.45
CA THR A 3 39.03 55.66 40.65
C THR A 3 38.44 55.67 39.22
N CYS A 4 37.30 55.04 38.94
CA CYS A 4 35.95 55.61 38.98
C CYS A 4 35.60 56.50 37.79
N LEU A 5 34.41 56.22 37.23
CA LEU A 5 33.50 57.13 36.52
C LEU A 5 33.68 57.28 35.00
N LEU A 6 32.78 56.63 34.24
CA LEU A 6 32.14 57.19 33.05
C LEU A 6 30.90 56.36 32.71
N THR A 7 29.83 56.59 33.49
CA THR A 7 28.44 56.42 33.04
C THR A 7 27.99 57.77 32.53
N LEU A 8 27.63 57.89 31.25
CA LEU A 8 26.63 58.88 30.81
C LEU A 8 26.10 58.53 29.40
N ILE A 9 24.82 58.19 29.36
CA ILE A 9 23.84 58.45 28.29
C ILE A 9 23.95 57.63 26.99
N SER A 10 23.11 56.60 26.89
CA SER A 10 22.26 56.39 25.71
C SER A 10 20.94 55.70 26.09
N LEU A 11 20.00 56.50 26.58
CA LEU A 11 18.57 56.15 26.46
C LEU A 11 18.09 56.62 25.07
N LEU A 12 17.10 55.90 24.54
CA LEU A 12 16.26 56.19 23.37
C LEU A 12 16.79 55.69 22.01
N PHE A 13 16.42 54.45 21.66
CA PHE A 13 15.46 54.12 20.58
C PHE A 13 15.40 52.59 20.42
N LEU A 14 14.72 51.92 21.36
CA LEU A 14 14.22 50.57 21.13
C LEU A 14 12.85 50.71 20.44
N LEU A 15 12.90 50.92 19.12
CA LEU A 15 11.78 50.57 18.25
C LEU A 15 11.63 49.06 18.34
N ILE A 16 10.56 48.63 19.00
CA ILE A 16 10.10 47.24 19.01
C ILE A 16 9.66 46.94 17.57
N ALA A 17 10.59 46.48 16.74
CA ALA A 17 10.25 45.67 15.58
C ALA A 17 9.76 44.34 16.15
N GLY A 18 8.46 44.22 16.38
CA GLY A 18 7.86 42.91 16.53
C GLY A 18 8.23 42.06 15.31
N PRO A 19 8.49 40.75 15.45
CA PRO A 19 8.66 39.91 14.28
C PRO A 19 7.40 40.09 13.44
N GLY A 20 7.56 40.62 12.23
CA GLY A 20 6.46 40.70 11.28
C GLY A 20 5.91 39.29 11.12
N GLN A 21 4.69 39.05 11.57
CA GLN A 21 3.95 37.87 11.14
C GLN A 21 3.80 38.03 9.63
N ALA A 22 4.59 37.27 8.87
CA ALA A 22 4.34 37.07 7.45
C ALA A 22 2.85 36.69 7.32
N LYS A 23 2.13 37.40 6.45
CA LYS A 23 0.72 37.16 6.22
C LYS A 23 0.60 35.75 5.65
N GLN A 24 0.16 34.80 6.46
CA GLN A 24 0.09 33.41 6.04
C GLN A 24 -0.99 33.28 4.97
N ASN A 25 -0.60 32.97 3.72
CA ASN A 25 -1.56 32.83 2.62
C ASN A 25 -2.61 31.77 2.95
N ASP A 26 -3.85 32.01 2.52
CA ASP A 26 -4.87 30.96 2.57
C ASP A 26 -4.43 29.86 1.60
N ILE A 27 -4.49 28.60 2.05
CA ILE A 27 -4.17 27.45 1.21
C ILE A 27 -5.07 27.40 -0.03
N LYS A 28 -6.28 27.98 0.03
CA LYS A 28 -7.16 28.15 -1.13
C LYS A 28 -6.58 29.10 -2.17
N ASP A 29 -5.97 30.20 -1.73
CA ASP A 29 -5.33 31.18 -2.61
C ASP A 29 -4.10 30.56 -3.27
N LEU A 30 -3.29 29.80 -2.50
CA LEU A 30 -2.19 29.00 -3.04
C LEU A 30 -2.68 28.05 -4.14
N GLY A 31 -3.82 27.38 -3.95
CA GLY A 31 -4.40 26.51 -4.98
C GLY A 31 -4.68 27.26 -6.29
N ALA A 32 -5.19 28.49 -6.22
CA ALA A 32 -5.42 29.33 -7.40
C ALA A 32 -4.10 29.77 -8.06
N GLU A 33 -3.09 30.13 -7.26
CA GLU A 33 -1.75 30.52 -7.73
C GLU A 33 -1.03 29.36 -8.41
N VAL A 34 -1.11 28.15 -7.86
CA VAL A 34 -0.57 26.92 -8.43
C VAL A 34 -1.19 26.64 -9.80
N ILE A 35 -2.52 26.73 -9.91
CA ILE A 35 -3.23 26.56 -11.18
C ILE A 35 -2.77 27.64 -12.17
N GLN A 36 -2.74 28.91 -11.77
CA GLN A 36 -2.33 30.02 -12.63
C GLN A 36 -0.90 29.83 -13.14
N ALA A 37 0.03 29.45 -12.24
CA ALA A 37 1.42 29.19 -12.58
C ALA A 37 1.52 28.07 -13.62
N ALA A 38 0.85 26.92 -13.40
CA ALA A 38 0.82 25.81 -14.35
C ALA A 38 0.21 26.21 -15.71
N PHE A 39 -0.97 26.84 -15.67
CA PHE A 39 -1.76 27.13 -16.87
C PHE A 39 -1.13 28.22 -17.73
N SER A 40 -0.36 29.13 -17.13
CA SER A 40 0.45 30.11 -17.88
C SER A 40 1.55 29.44 -18.72
N LYS A 41 2.03 28.26 -18.32
CA LYS A 41 3.07 27.49 -19.01
C LYS A 41 2.48 26.54 -20.03
N LEU A 42 1.43 25.83 -19.66
CA LEU A 42 0.74 24.88 -20.52
C LEU A 42 -0.19 25.66 -21.46
N HIS A 43 0.32 26.14 -22.59
CA HIS A 43 -0.48 26.84 -23.60
C HIS A 43 -1.57 25.93 -24.21
N PHE A 44 -2.73 25.86 -23.56
CA PHE A 44 -3.84 25.00 -23.96
C PHE A 44 -4.49 25.48 -25.25
N SER A 45 -4.78 24.55 -26.15
CA SER A 45 -5.69 24.80 -27.27
C SER A 45 -7.15 24.58 -26.86
N ARG A 46 -7.39 23.61 -25.97
CA ARG A 46 -8.69 23.32 -25.36
C ARG A 46 -8.46 22.54 -24.07
N VAL A 47 -9.24 22.84 -23.03
CA VAL A 47 -9.21 22.10 -21.76
C VAL A 47 -10.48 21.27 -21.61
N THR A 48 -10.31 19.98 -21.30
CA THR A 48 -11.37 18.99 -21.02
C THR A 48 -10.85 18.02 -19.96
N ALA A 49 -11.75 17.34 -19.25
CA ALA A 49 -11.34 16.35 -18.24
C ALA A 49 -10.38 15.28 -18.78
N ASP A 50 -10.54 14.88 -20.06
CA ASP A 50 -9.79 13.79 -20.69
C ASP A 50 -8.40 14.21 -21.20
N ASN A 51 -8.06 15.51 -21.13
CA ASN A 51 -6.79 16.00 -21.65
C ASN A 51 -5.98 16.84 -20.66
N ILE A 52 -6.48 17.05 -19.44
CA ILE A 52 -5.70 17.61 -18.34
C ILE A 52 -5.75 16.69 -17.12
N ALA A 53 -4.62 16.55 -16.44
CA ALA A 53 -4.53 15.89 -15.14
C ALA A 53 -3.56 16.62 -14.22
N CYS A 54 -3.70 16.39 -12.91
CA CYS A 54 -2.72 16.80 -11.91
C CYS A 54 -2.31 15.60 -11.05
N LEU A 55 -1.01 15.31 -11.02
CA LEU A 55 -0.42 14.41 -10.04
C LEU A 55 0.13 15.27 -8.88
N THR A 56 -0.10 14.88 -7.64
CA THR A 56 0.29 15.70 -6.48
C THR A 56 0.37 14.86 -5.21
N ASN A 57 1.14 15.33 -4.22
CA ASN A 57 1.09 14.81 -2.85
C ASN A 57 0.15 15.61 -1.93
N ALA A 58 -0.60 16.58 -2.45
CA ALA A 58 -1.68 17.23 -1.71
C ALA A 58 -2.63 16.16 -1.13
N GLY A 59 -3.22 16.45 0.04
CA GLY A 59 -3.99 15.49 0.82
C GLY A 59 -3.15 14.62 1.78
N TYR A 60 -1.89 14.34 1.45
CA TYR A 60 -0.96 13.61 2.34
C TYR A 60 -0.06 14.54 3.17
N VAL A 61 0.33 15.68 2.61
CA VAL A 61 1.26 16.61 3.26
C VAL A 61 0.57 17.85 3.82
N GLN A 62 1.21 18.50 4.78
CA GLN A 62 0.83 19.85 5.23
C GLN A 62 1.67 20.90 4.49
N HIS A 63 1.10 22.09 4.33
CA HIS A 63 1.83 23.26 3.86
C HIS A 63 1.66 24.37 4.88
N GLU A 64 2.78 24.84 5.45
CA GLU A 64 2.80 25.82 6.55
C GLU A 64 1.90 25.44 7.75
N GLY A 65 1.86 24.14 8.09
CA GLY A 65 1.04 23.61 9.18
C GLY A 65 -0.46 23.51 8.87
N LYS A 66 -0.88 23.80 7.63
CA LYS A 66 -2.27 23.66 7.18
C LYS A 66 -2.45 22.39 6.34
N SER A 67 -3.61 21.77 6.47
CA SER A 67 -4.01 20.67 5.58
C SER A 67 -4.10 21.15 4.13
N THR A 68 -3.65 20.31 3.21
CA THR A 68 -3.68 20.57 1.77
C THR A 68 -4.89 19.91 1.08
N LEU A 69 -5.75 19.19 1.83
CA LEU A 69 -6.88 18.46 1.27
C LEU A 69 -7.89 19.36 0.54
N ILE A 70 -8.07 20.59 1.02
CA ILE A 70 -8.93 21.60 0.40
C ILE A 70 -8.51 21.99 -1.02
N LEU A 71 -7.26 21.68 -1.43
CA LEU A 71 -6.81 21.91 -2.79
C LEU A 71 -7.55 21.03 -3.81
N TYR A 72 -8.09 19.88 -3.38
CA TYR A 72 -8.91 19.04 -4.27
C TYR A 72 -10.17 19.76 -4.72
N ASP A 73 -10.85 20.45 -3.79
CA ASP A 73 -12.03 21.25 -4.09
C ASP A 73 -11.67 22.44 -4.99
N VAL A 74 -10.56 23.12 -4.68
CA VAL A 74 -10.08 24.25 -5.49
C VAL A 74 -9.78 23.81 -6.94
N PHE A 75 -9.15 22.65 -7.12
CA PHE A 75 -8.82 22.12 -8.43
C PHE A 75 -10.08 21.70 -9.19
N GLN A 76 -11.03 21.06 -8.50
CA GLN A 76 -12.31 20.70 -9.08
C GLN A 76 -13.09 21.92 -9.56
N ASP A 77 -13.24 22.93 -8.70
CA ASP A 77 -14.04 24.12 -8.98
C ASP A 77 -13.44 24.99 -10.07
N ARG A 78 -12.10 25.11 -10.12
CA ARG A 78 -11.42 26.03 -11.04
C ARG A 78 -10.99 25.40 -12.37
N THR A 79 -10.79 24.08 -12.41
CA THR A 79 -10.23 23.40 -13.59
C THR A 79 -11.03 22.19 -14.05
N GLY A 80 -11.89 21.64 -13.20
CA GLY A 80 -12.55 20.36 -13.43
C GLY A 80 -11.67 19.14 -13.15
N ILE A 81 -10.42 19.32 -12.73
CA ILE A 81 -9.56 18.23 -12.22
C ILE A 81 -10.13 17.73 -10.89
N SER A 82 -10.50 16.45 -10.81
CA SER A 82 -11.16 15.88 -9.63
C SER A 82 -10.91 14.38 -9.52
N LEU A 83 -11.06 13.83 -8.32
CA LEU A 83 -10.90 12.39 -8.08
C LEU A 83 -11.90 11.57 -8.92
N GLY A 84 -13.18 11.97 -8.92
CA GLY A 84 -14.24 11.25 -9.62
C GLY A 84 -14.15 11.28 -11.14
N ARG A 85 -13.34 12.18 -11.72
CA ARG A 85 -13.04 12.18 -13.17
C ARG A 85 -11.76 11.42 -13.51
N GLY A 86 -11.08 10.84 -12.52
CA GLY A 86 -9.84 10.08 -12.72
C GLY A 86 -8.66 10.91 -13.21
N ASN A 87 -8.72 12.25 -13.07
CA ASN A 87 -7.68 13.16 -13.56
C ASN A 87 -7.03 14.01 -12.45
N LEU A 88 -7.46 13.82 -11.19
CA LEU A 88 -6.67 14.16 -10.01
C LEU A 88 -6.06 12.88 -9.46
N LEU A 89 -4.73 12.84 -9.37
CA LEU A 89 -3.95 11.64 -9.07
C LEU A 89 -3.09 11.86 -7.81
N PRO A 90 -3.64 11.61 -6.60
CA PRO A 90 -2.90 11.74 -5.35
C PRO A 90 -1.83 10.64 -5.24
N ILE A 91 -0.57 11.03 -5.15
CA ILE A 91 0.54 10.10 -4.91
C ILE A 91 0.86 10.13 -3.42
N TYR A 92 0.89 8.95 -2.80
CA TYR A 92 1.28 8.78 -1.40
C TYR A 92 2.64 9.44 -1.13
N SER A 93 2.76 10.13 0.00
CA SER A 93 4.00 10.80 0.41
C SER A 93 4.06 10.95 1.92
N GLY A 94 5.26 11.03 2.48
CA GLY A 94 5.43 11.27 3.91
C GLY A 94 4.97 12.68 4.31
N PRO A 95 4.39 12.89 5.50
CA PRO A 95 3.79 14.17 5.90
C PRO A 95 4.80 15.33 6.00
N GLY A 96 6.10 15.03 6.12
CA GLY A 96 7.18 16.02 6.16
C GLY A 96 7.73 16.43 4.80
N GLU A 97 7.24 15.84 3.70
CA GLU A 97 7.67 16.22 2.35
C GLU A 97 7.07 17.57 1.93
N SER A 98 7.80 18.31 1.10
CA SER A 98 7.29 19.56 0.53
C SER A 98 6.13 19.29 -0.43
N LEU A 99 5.11 20.14 -0.39
CA LEU A 99 3.98 20.12 -1.31
C LEU A 99 4.43 20.36 -2.76
N TRP A 100 3.92 19.58 -3.71
CA TRP A 100 4.23 19.73 -5.14
C TRP A 100 3.07 19.31 -6.04
N PHE A 101 3.11 19.76 -7.30
CA PHE A 101 2.12 19.45 -8.31
C PHE A 101 2.79 19.19 -9.66
N ALA A 102 2.30 18.22 -10.40
CA ALA A 102 2.67 17.96 -11.78
C ALA A 102 1.41 18.05 -12.65
N PHE A 103 1.24 19.18 -13.32
CA PHE A 103 0.14 19.38 -14.25
C PHE A 103 0.53 18.82 -15.62
N VAL A 104 -0.35 17.98 -16.15
CA VAL A 104 -0.15 17.26 -17.38
C VAL A 104 -1.23 17.66 -18.39
N TYR A 105 -0.81 17.91 -19.62
CA TYR A 105 -1.68 18.25 -20.76
C TYR A 105 -1.43 17.32 -21.94
N LYS A 106 -2.44 16.52 -22.29
CA LYS A 106 -2.44 15.68 -23.49
C LYS A 106 -2.78 16.55 -24.70
N LYS A 107 -1.74 17.17 -25.28
CA LYS A 107 -1.87 18.12 -26.39
C LYS A 107 -2.27 17.45 -27.70
N SER A 108 -1.69 16.29 -27.98
CA SER A 108 -1.96 15.45 -29.15
C SER A 108 -1.37 14.05 -28.91
N PRO A 109 -1.68 13.04 -29.75
CA PRO A 109 -1.01 11.74 -29.66
C PRO A 109 0.52 11.90 -29.67
N GLY A 110 1.20 11.36 -28.66
CA GLY A 110 2.65 11.48 -28.50
C GLY A 110 3.15 12.82 -27.94
N GLN A 111 2.25 13.72 -27.55
CA GLN A 111 2.58 15.00 -26.89
C GLN A 111 1.85 15.09 -25.55
N LEU A 112 2.53 14.64 -24.51
CA LEU A 112 2.08 14.70 -23.13
C LEU A 112 2.94 15.73 -22.40
N MET A 113 2.44 16.96 -22.28
CA MET A 113 3.20 18.07 -21.75
C MET A 113 3.06 18.15 -20.24
N LEU A 114 4.16 18.19 -19.50
CA LEU A 114 4.18 18.37 -18.05
C LEU A 114 4.79 19.73 -17.70
N THR A 115 4.20 20.43 -16.74
CA THR A 115 4.88 21.47 -15.95
C THR A 115 4.84 21.06 -14.48
N TYR A 116 5.97 21.21 -13.81
CA TYR A 116 6.11 20.92 -12.39
C TYR A 116 5.98 22.22 -11.61
N VAL A 117 5.16 22.23 -10.56
CA VAL A 117 4.85 23.40 -9.78
C VAL A 117 5.14 23.13 -8.30
N VAL A 118 5.84 24.07 -7.68
CA VAL A 118 6.11 24.07 -6.25
C VAL A 118 5.64 25.38 -5.63
N PRO A 119 5.00 25.36 -4.45
CA PRO A 119 4.80 26.56 -3.65
C PRO A 119 6.14 27.22 -3.31
N LYS A 120 6.24 28.55 -3.45
CA LYS A 120 7.45 29.31 -3.15
C LYS A 120 7.12 30.73 -2.71
N GLY A 121 7.48 31.07 -1.47
CA GLY A 121 7.10 32.36 -0.88
C GLY A 121 5.58 32.51 -0.81
N GLU A 122 5.06 33.69 -1.15
CA GLU A 122 3.62 33.97 -1.23
C GLU A 122 2.97 33.51 -2.57
N GLY A 123 3.56 32.53 -3.27
CA GLY A 123 3.13 32.15 -4.61
C GLY A 123 3.50 30.73 -5.02
N ALA A 124 3.50 30.48 -6.33
CA ALA A 124 3.91 29.21 -6.92
C ALA A 124 4.87 29.41 -8.11
N GLU A 125 5.89 28.56 -8.21
CA GLU A 125 6.83 28.55 -9.33
C GLU A 125 6.58 27.32 -10.21
N ALA A 126 6.35 27.56 -11.51
CA ALA A 126 6.14 26.51 -12.50
C ALA A 126 7.34 26.41 -13.46
N THR A 127 7.79 25.19 -13.71
CA THR A 127 8.88 24.91 -14.64
C THR A 127 8.46 25.08 -16.10
N ARG A 128 9.42 25.20 -17.01
CA ARG A 128 9.14 25.17 -18.45
C ARG A 128 8.48 23.84 -18.82
N PRO A 129 7.47 23.81 -19.71
CA PRO A 129 6.85 22.57 -20.13
C PRO A 129 7.86 21.61 -20.77
N ILE A 130 7.76 20.33 -20.44
CA ILE A 130 8.53 19.24 -21.06
C ILE A 130 7.57 18.17 -21.58
N ASN A 131 7.87 17.61 -22.76
CA ASN A 131 7.11 16.46 -23.26
C ASN A 131 7.57 15.19 -22.52
N ILE A 132 6.70 14.63 -21.70
CA ILE A 132 6.92 13.41 -20.91
C ILE A 132 6.35 12.15 -21.57
N TYR A 133 5.84 12.25 -22.79
CA TYR A 133 5.38 11.07 -23.53
C TYR A 133 6.56 10.13 -23.77
N VAL A 134 6.51 8.94 -23.18
CA VAL A 134 7.59 7.97 -23.22
C VAL A 134 7.58 7.24 -24.56
N ARG A 135 8.59 7.53 -25.39
CA ARG A 135 8.83 6.80 -26.65
C ARG A 135 9.72 5.57 -26.42
N ARG A 136 9.79 4.71 -27.43
CA ARG A 136 10.79 3.64 -27.46
C ARG A 136 12.19 4.24 -27.33
N HIS A 137 13.02 3.66 -26.47
CA HIS A 137 14.37 4.13 -26.15
C HIS A 137 14.45 5.56 -25.55
N GLN A 138 13.34 6.07 -25.01
CA GLN A 138 13.33 7.37 -24.34
C GLN A 138 14.30 7.36 -23.15
N SER A 139 15.23 8.33 -23.14
CA SER A 139 16.05 8.58 -21.96
C SER A 139 15.22 9.25 -20.87
N PHE A 140 15.37 8.77 -19.64
CA PHE A 140 14.74 9.33 -18.44
C PHE A 140 15.59 10.42 -17.78
N VAL A 141 16.84 10.62 -18.22
CA VAL A 141 17.75 11.63 -17.63
C VAL A 141 17.10 13.02 -17.55
N PRO A 142 16.45 13.56 -18.60
CA PRO A 142 15.82 14.88 -18.51
C PRO A 142 14.64 14.93 -17.53
N PHE A 143 13.97 13.80 -17.31
CA PHE A 143 12.88 13.70 -16.33
C PHE A 143 13.46 13.65 -14.91
N THR A 144 14.53 12.88 -14.70
CA THR A 144 15.24 12.78 -13.43
C THR A 144 15.87 14.09 -13.00
N GLU A 145 16.44 14.85 -13.91
CA GLU A 145 16.96 16.20 -13.62
C GLU A 145 15.86 17.16 -13.14
N LEU A 146 14.63 16.98 -13.62
CA LEU A 146 13.49 17.83 -13.24
C LEU A 146 12.77 17.35 -11.97
N LEU A 147 12.54 16.05 -11.84
CA LEU A 147 11.62 15.46 -10.86
C LEU A 147 12.34 14.67 -9.75
N GLY A 148 13.63 14.40 -9.90
CA GLY A 148 14.43 13.64 -8.95
C GLY A 148 13.83 12.26 -8.66
N ALA A 149 13.68 11.93 -7.37
CA ALA A 149 13.10 10.66 -6.91
C ALA A 149 11.65 10.44 -7.39
N LYS A 150 10.92 11.49 -7.76
CA LYS A 150 9.52 11.41 -8.19
C LYS A 150 9.35 11.07 -9.67
N THR A 151 10.46 10.82 -10.37
CA THR A 151 10.46 10.55 -11.81
C THR A 151 9.64 9.34 -12.17
N LEU A 152 9.88 8.18 -11.54
CA LEU A 152 9.13 6.97 -11.88
C LEU A 152 7.64 7.10 -11.51
N PRO A 153 7.28 7.57 -10.29
CA PRO A 153 5.88 7.83 -9.95
C PRO A 153 5.17 8.73 -10.96
N ILE A 154 5.70 9.92 -11.22
CA ILE A 154 5.02 10.91 -12.04
C ILE A 154 4.97 10.49 -13.51
N ILE A 155 6.09 10.04 -14.08
CA ILE A 155 6.17 9.76 -15.51
C ILE A 155 5.35 8.53 -15.87
N THR A 156 5.40 7.47 -15.05
CA THR A 156 4.66 6.24 -15.35
C THR A 156 3.16 6.46 -15.17
N LEU A 157 2.70 7.06 -14.06
CA LEU A 157 1.28 7.32 -13.82
C LEU A 157 0.70 8.28 -14.86
N ALA A 158 1.42 9.34 -15.23
CA ALA A 158 0.95 10.28 -16.23
C ALA A 158 0.78 9.64 -17.62
N ASN A 159 1.72 8.77 -18.04
CA ASN A 159 1.61 8.05 -19.31
C ASN A 159 0.49 7.01 -19.25
N GLY A 160 0.35 6.26 -18.15
CA GLY A 160 -0.75 5.31 -17.98
C GLY A 160 -2.13 5.98 -18.01
N TRP A 161 -2.28 7.11 -17.31
CA TRP A 161 -3.48 7.94 -17.40
C TRP A 161 -3.74 8.42 -18.84
N SER A 162 -2.71 8.95 -19.52
CA SER A 162 -2.82 9.41 -20.92
C SER A 162 -3.21 8.29 -21.89
N ASP A 163 -2.75 7.07 -21.64
CA ASP A 163 -3.05 5.89 -22.44
C ASP A 163 -4.42 5.27 -22.14
N GLY A 164 -5.11 5.77 -21.09
CA GLY A 164 -6.44 5.31 -20.72
C GLY A 164 -6.43 3.90 -20.10
N VAL A 165 -5.43 3.61 -19.26
CA VAL A 165 -5.42 2.35 -18.50
C VAL A 165 -6.69 2.22 -17.65
N PRO A 166 -7.17 0.99 -17.40
CA PRO A 166 -8.35 0.76 -16.56
C PRO A 166 -8.24 1.44 -15.19
N GLU A 167 -9.36 1.94 -14.67
CA GLU A 167 -9.42 2.70 -13.42
C GLU A 167 -8.87 1.90 -12.23
N ASP A 168 -9.24 0.63 -12.11
CA ASP A 168 -8.79 -0.27 -11.05
C ASP A 168 -7.27 -0.51 -11.10
N LEU A 169 -6.69 -0.61 -12.29
CA LEU A 169 -5.23 -0.66 -12.47
C LEU A 169 -4.57 0.67 -12.09
N LEU A 170 -5.16 1.81 -12.45
CA LEU A 170 -4.64 3.13 -12.09
C LEU A 170 -4.66 3.35 -10.57
N GLN A 171 -5.75 2.95 -9.89
CA GLN A 171 -5.87 3.04 -8.43
C GLN A 171 -4.83 2.15 -7.73
N GLY A 172 -4.65 0.91 -8.20
CA GLY A 172 -3.59 0.02 -7.68
C GLY A 172 -2.19 0.62 -7.81
N ALA A 173 -1.90 1.25 -8.96
CA ALA A 173 -0.63 1.92 -9.17
C ALA A 173 -0.46 3.20 -8.33
N LEU A 174 -1.53 3.95 -8.04
CA LEU A 174 -1.47 5.11 -7.15
C LEU A 174 -1.13 4.71 -5.70
N GLN A 175 -1.67 3.58 -5.24
CA GLN A 175 -1.35 3.02 -3.92
C GLN A 175 0.12 2.56 -3.85
N HIS A 176 0.65 2.00 -4.94
CA HIS A 176 2.05 1.61 -5.07
C HIS A 176 2.95 2.76 -5.60
N ASP A 177 2.47 3.99 -5.71
CA ASP A 177 3.15 5.17 -6.28
C ASP A 177 3.52 5.16 -7.77
N GLN A 178 3.58 4.02 -8.46
CA GLN A 178 4.03 3.91 -9.86
C GLN A 178 3.48 2.70 -10.61
N PHE A 179 3.57 2.71 -11.95
CA PHE A 179 3.44 1.47 -12.73
C PHE A 179 4.76 0.73 -12.78
N CYS A 180 4.84 -0.40 -12.08
CA CYS A 180 5.98 -1.30 -12.12
C CYS A 180 5.59 -2.70 -12.64
N ARG A 181 6.57 -3.59 -12.77
CA ARG A 181 6.32 -4.99 -13.17
C ARG A 181 5.45 -5.74 -12.16
N GLY A 182 5.60 -5.45 -10.86
CA GLY A 182 4.79 -6.03 -9.78
C GLY A 182 3.32 -5.73 -9.99
N VAL A 183 2.94 -4.44 -9.87
CA VAL A 183 1.57 -3.94 -10.10
C VAL A 183 0.92 -4.53 -11.36
N LEU A 184 1.61 -4.48 -12.51
CA LEU A 184 1.07 -5.02 -13.76
C LEU A 184 0.90 -6.54 -13.73
N THR A 185 1.85 -7.27 -13.16
CA THR A 185 1.76 -8.74 -13.03
C THR A 185 0.62 -9.11 -12.10
N GLY A 186 0.46 -8.42 -10.97
CA GLY A 186 -0.66 -8.60 -10.05
C GLY A 186 -2.01 -8.38 -10.76
N TYR A 187 -2.14 -7.25 -11.45
CA TYR A 187 -3.35 -6.91 -12.20
C TYR A 187 -3.68 -7.93 -13.31
N PHE A 188 -2.72 -8.25 -14.18
CA PHE A 188 -2.97 -9.20 -15.28
C PHE A 188 -3.20 -10.62 -14.77
N THR A 189 -2.57 -11.02 -13.67
CA THR A 189 -2.83 -12.32 -13.07
C THR A 189 -4.26 -12.37 -12.52
N ALA A 190 -4.70 -11.34 -11.79
CA ALA A 190 -6.07 -11.24 -11.34
C ALA A 190 -7.07 -11.27 -12.52
N ARG A 191 -6.81 -10.52 -13.60
CA ARG A 191 -7.64 -10.53 -14.83
C ARG A 191 -7.61 -11.89 -15.56
N PHE A 192 -6.47 -12.58 -15.57
CA PHE A 192 -6.36 -13.93 -16.14
C PHE A 192 -7.19 -14.93 -15.33
N ILE A 193 -7.13 -14.83 -13.99
CA ILE A 193 -7.93 -15.64 -13.08
C ILE A 193 -9.42 -15.40 -13.36
N GLN A 194 -9.87 -14.13 -13.42
CA GLN A 194 -11.23 -13.76 -13.81
C GLN A 194 -11.69 -14.43 -15.12
N LYS A 195 -10.85 -14.35 -16.16
CA LYS A 195 -11.22 -14.79 -17.50
C LYS A 195 -11.20 -16.30 -17.69
N HIS A 196 -10.30 -17.02 -17.00
CA HIS A 196 -10.04 -18.43 -17.28
C HIS A 196 -10.46 -19.38 -16.17
N PHE A 197 -10.53 -18.92 -14.92
CA PHE A 197 -11.05 -19.75 -13.83
C PHE A 197 -12.56 -19.65 -13.67
N SER A 198 -13.23 -18.76 -14.42
CA SER A 198 -14.67 -18.79 -14.65
C SER A 198 -15.14 -19.91 -15.60
N LEU A 199 -14.23 -20.70 -16.19
CA LEU A 199 -14.55 -21.72 -17.19
C LEU A 199 -14.60 -23.17 -16.66
N LEU A 200 -14.73 -23.39 -15.35
CA LEU A 200 -14.93 -24.73 -14.77
C LEU A 200 -16.13 -24.87 -13.81
N SER A 201 -17.14 -24.02 -13.97
CA SER A 201 -18.46 -24.18 -13.34
C SER A 201 -19.53 -23.96 -14.42
N ILE A 202 -20.30 -24.94 -14.91
CA ILE A 202 -21.40 -25.59 -14.17
C ILE A 202 -21.67 -24.84 -12.86
N ASN A 203 -22.54 -23.83 -12.95
CA ASN A 203 -22.93 -22.83 -11.94
C ASN A 203 -22.00 -21.62 -11.79
N ASN A 204 -22.33 -20.56 -12.52
CA ASN A 204 -22.06 -19.15 -12.19
C ASN A 204 -21.89 -18.90 -10.68
N SER A 205 -20.66 -18.67 -10.20
CA SER A 205 -20.42 -17.91 -8.95
C SER A 205 -18.93 -17.59 -8.74
N TRP A 206 -18.24 -17.05 -9.76
CA TRP A 206 -17.29 -15.99 -9.39
C TRP A 206 -18.16 -14.78 -9.12
N ASP A 207 -18.61 -14.65 -7.88
CA ASP A 207 -19.22 -13.40 -7.47
C ASP A 207 -18.11 -12.34 -7.54
N ASP A 208 -18.43 -11.16 -8.07
CA ASP A 208 -17.52 -10.02 -8.27
C ASP A 208 -16.63 -9.76 -7.02
N VAL A 209 -17.14 -10.16 -5.85
CA VAL A 209 -16.52 -10.13 -4.52
C VAL A 209 -15.20 -10.92 -4.42
N THR A 210 -15.16 -12.23 -4.67
CA THR A 210 -13.94 -13.05 -4.49
C THR A 210 -12.77 -12.55 -5.34
N THR A 211 -13.10 -12.09 -6.54
CA THR A 211 -12.15 -11.50 -7.48
C THR A 211 -11.62 -10.17 -6.99
N LYS A 212 -12.53 -9.29 -6.54
CA LYS A 212 -12.19 -7.96 -6.04
C LYS A 212 -11.32 -8.06 -4.78
N ASP A 213 -11.62 -9.02 -3.92
CA ASP A 213 -10.88 -9.32 -2.70
C ASP A 213 -9.43 -9.72 -2.99
N LEU A 214 -9.24 -10.70 -3.88
CA LEU A 214 -7.91 -11.11 -4.35
C LEU A 214 -7.17 -9.97 -5.04
N LEU A 215 -7.84 -9.18 -5.89
CA LEU A 215 -7.23 -8.05 -6.60
C LEU A 215 -6.74 -6.99 -5.61
N GLN A 216 -7.58 -6.56 -4.67
CA GLN A 216 -7.24 -5.50 -3.73
C GLN A 216 -6.07 -5.89 -2.81
N GLY A 217 -6.07 -7.12 -2.31
CA GLY A 217 -4.97 -7.62 -1.50
C GLY A 217 -3.68 -7.82 -2.29
N THR A 218 -3.77 -8.25 -3.56
CA THR A 218 -2.62 -8.35 -4.47
C THR A 218 -1.99 -6.98 -4.75
N LEU A 219 -2.82 -5.98 -5.02
CA LEU A 219 -2.36 -4.61 -5.26
C LEU A 219 -1.69 -4.03 -4.01
N SER A 220 -2.22 -4.34 -2.83
CA SER A 220 -1.62 -3.94 -1.55
C SER A 220 -0.28 -4.65 -1.28
N HIS A 221 -0.07 -5.84 -1.85
CA HIS A 221 1.19 -6.61 -1.77
C HIS A 221 2.14 -6.36 -2.97
N ASP A 222 1.83 -5.42 -3.86
CA ASP A 222 2.49 -5.14 -5.16
C ASP A 222 2.32 -6.23 -6.24
N HIS A 223 2.41 -7.52 -5.89
CA HIS A 223 2.40 -8.61 -6.89
C HIS A 223 1.59 -9.82 -6.44
N PHE A 224 1.22 -10.67 -7.40
CA PHE A 224 0.54 -11.93 -7.09
C PHE A 224 1.57 -13.05 -6.93
N CYS A 225 1.77 -13.50 -5.69
CA CYS A 225 2.62 -14.65 -5.38
C CYS A 225 1.84 -15.76 -4.65
N SER A 226 2.52 -16.88 -4.39
CA SER A 226 1.96 -17.96 -3.57
C SER A 226 1.59 -17.48 -2.17
N GLY A 227 2.30 -16.49 -1.61
CA GLY A 227 1.92 -15.81 -0.36
C GLY A 227 0.50 -15.22 -0.46
N THR A 228 0.21 -14.46 -1.50
CA THR A 228 -1.10 -13.78 -1.66
C THR A 228 -2.27 -14.76 -1.72
N ILE A 229 -2.18 -15.84 -2.51
CA ILE A 229 -3.29 -16.81 -2.62
C ILE A 229 -3.43 -17.69 -1.37
N THR A 230 -2.32 -18.07 -0.73
CA THR A 230 -2.38 -18.81 0.54
C THR A 230 -2.95 -17.96 1.68
N SER A 231 -2.80 -16.63 1.59
CA SER A 231 -3.45 -15.68 2.51
C SER A 231 -4.94 -15.63 2.34
N TYR A 232 -5.42 -15.57 1.09
CA TYR A 232 -6.84 -15.62 0.79
C TYR A 232 -7.48 -16.87 1.39
N LEU A 233 -6.86 -18.04 1.16
CA LEU A 233 -7.31 -19.31 1.74
C LEU A 233 -7.31 -19.27 3.27
N THR A 234 -6.25 -18.73 3.88
CA THR A 234 -6.14 -18.56 5.34
C THR A 234 -7.20 -17.63 5.90
N ALA A 235 -7.48 -16.51 5.24
CA ALA A 235 -8.49 -15.56 5.66
C ALA A 235 -9.89 -16.18 5.60
N ARG A 236 -10.21 -16.86 4.50
CA ARG A 236 -11.48 -17.58 4.33
C ARG A 236 -11.65 -18.64 5.42
N PHE A 237 -10.61 -19.43 5.68
CA PHE A 237 -10.61 -20.39 6.77
C PHE A 237 -10.88 -19.73 8.13
N ILE A 238 -10.21 -18.62 8.45
CA ILE A 238 -10.40 -17.89 9.71
C ILE A 238 -11.84 -17.41 9.86
N LEU A 239 -12.42 -16.81 8.81
CA LEU A 239 -13.78 -16.29 8.83
C LEU A 239 -14.81 -17.42 9.04
N ASP A 240 -14.58 -18.58 8.44
CA ASP A 240 -15.49 -19.73 8.52
C ASP A 240 -15.32 -20.52 9.85
N ALA A 241 -14.09 -20.76 10.29
CA ALA A 241 -13.78 -21.57 11.49
C ALA A 241 -13.81 -20.76 12.80
N PHE A 242 -13.51 -19.46 12.75
CA PHE A 242 -13.43 -18.57 13.91
C PHE A 242 -14.28 -17.31 13.74
N PRO A 243 -15.57 -17.39 13.35
CA PRO A 243 -16.38 -16.18 13.14
C PRO A 243 -16.41 -15.32 14.41
N LEU A 244 -16.28 -14.00 14.23
CA LEU A 244 -16.39 -13.04 15.33
C LEU A 244 -17.80 -13.01 15.89
N ARG A 245 -17.89 -12.95 17.21
CA ARG A 245 -19.11 -12.65 17.96
C ARG A 245 -19.15 -11.17 18.32
N GLU A 246 -20.29 -10.73 18.86
CA GLU A 246 -20.44 -9.36 19.35
C GLU A 246 -19.34 -9.02 20.38
N GLY A 247 -18.65 -7.89 20.16
CA GLY A 247 -17.56 -7.43 21.03
C GLY A 247 -16.20 -8.10 20.80
N GLU A 248 -16.11 -9.14 19.97
CA GLU A 248 -14.84 -9.77 19.61
C GLU A 248 -14.13 -9.04 18.48
N GLN A 249 -12.79 -9.04 18.54
CA GLN A 249 -11.92 -8.58 17.47
C GLN A 249 -10.85 -9.64 17.19
N TYR A 250 -10.36 -9.65 15.95
CA TYR A 250 -9.23 -10.49 15.59
C TYR A 250 -7.90 -9.80 15.94
N THR A 251 -6.95 -10.62 16.37
CA THR A 251 -5.52 -10.33 16.30
C THR A 251 -4.84 -11.48 15.57
N TYR A 252 -3.94 -11.19 14.63
CA TYR A 252 -3.14 -12.20 13.96
C TYR A 252 -1.67 -12.06 14.33
N ILE A 253 -1.00 -13.19 14.57
CA ILE A 253 0.44 -13.22 14.80
C ILE A 253 1.10 -13.97 13.64
N GLY A 254 1.88 -13.25 12.85
CA GLY A 254 2.74 -13.83 11.82
C GLY A 254 3.85 -14.66 12.46
N ALA A 255 3.83 -15.97 12.29
CA ALA A 255 4.71 -16.89 13.02
C ALA A 255 5.28 -18.00 12.13
N PRO A 256 6.25 -17.71 11.24
CA PRO A 256 6.89 -16.41 11.00
C PRO A 256 6.12 -15.54 10.00
N GLY A 257 6.28 -14.21 10.06
CA GLY A 257 5.66 -13.33 9.06
C GLY A 257 6.40 -13.32 7.73
N TRP A 258 5.64 -13.25 6.64
CA TRP A 258 6.11 -13.28 5.26
C TRP A 258 5.07 -12.66 4.32
N CYS A 259 5.17 -12.90 3.00
CA CYS A 259 4.27 -12.32 1.99
C CYS A 259 2.78 -12.58 2.25
N ARG A 260 2.45 -13.57 3.08
CA ARG A 260 1.07 -13.87 3.45
C ARG A 260 0.43 -12.75 4.28
N ASP A 261 1.21 -12.18 5.18
CA ASP A 261 0.72 -11.30 6.23
C ASP A 261 0.20 -9.97 5.64
N ASP A 262 0.81 -9.48 4.56
CA ASP A 262 0.39 -8.25 3.87
C ASP A 262 -1.06 -8.30 3.38
N TYR A 263 -1.50 -9.46 2.88
CA TYR A 263 -2.89 -9.66 2.46
C TYR A 263 -3.83 -9.76 3.67
N LEU A 264 -3.44 -10.52 4.70
CA LEU A 264 -4.26 -10.71 5.91
C LEU A 264 -4.48 -9.39 6.65
N LEU A 265 -3.44 -8.56 6.75
CA LEU A 265 -3.50 -7.21 7.30
C LEU A 265 -4.60 -6.37 6.66
N HIS A 266 -4.67 -6.41 5.33
CA HIS A 266 -5.66 -5.67 4.56
C HIS A 266 -7.04 -6.30 4.66
N TYR A 267 -7.14 -7.60 4.38
CA TYR A 267 -8.42 -8.29 4.19
C TYR A 267 -9.23 -8.44 5.48
N LEU A 268 -8.56 -8.68 6.61
CA LEU A 268 -9.19 -8.85 7.92
C LEU A 268 -9.18 -7.56 8.76
N ASN A 269 -8.73 -6.43 8.18
CA ASN A 269 -8.55 -5.15 8.86
C ASN A 269 -7.71 -5.28 10.16
N LEU A 270 -6.50 -5.79 10.04
CA LEU A 270 -5.63 -6.16 11.17
C LEU A 270 -4.46 -5.18 11.34
N THR A 271 -4.72 -3.88 11.24
CA THR A 271 -3.61 -2.92 11.25
C THR A 271 -2.81 -2.99 12.56
N PRO A 272 -1.46 -2.87 12.54
CA PRO A 272 -0.67 -2.84 13.77
C PRO A 272 -1.09 -1.71 14.73
N GLY A 273 -1.59 -0.59 14.20
CA GLY A 273 -2.10 0.54 14.98
C GLY A 273 -3.35 0.20 15.80
N GLU A 274 -4.21 -0.67 15.28
CA GLU A 274 -5.38 -1.20 16.00
C GLU A 274 -5.02 -2.39 16.91
N ARG A 275 -3.72 -2.73 17.02
CA ARG A 275 -3.23 -3.95 17.68
C ARG A 275 -3.78 -5.23 17.07
N GLY A 276 -4.20 -5.17 15.80
CA GLY A 276 -4.72 -6.31 15.06
C GLY A 276 -3.64 -7.27 14.57
N TYR A 277 -2.36 -6.87 14.60
CA TYR A 277 -1.26 -7.69 14.12
C TYR A 277 -0.01 -7.59 14.99
N SER A 278 0.63 -8.73 15.19
CA SER A 278 1.96 -8.85 15.78
C SER A 278 2.83 -9.77 14.92
N LEU A 279 4.14 -9.60 14.99
CA LEU A 279 5.10 -10.41 14.25
C LEU A 279 5.98 -11.17 15.23
N MET A 280 5.99 -12.50 15.12
CA MET A 280 7.04 -13.32 15.70
C MET A 280 8.20 -13.38 14.70
N PRO A 281 9.35 -12.75 14.99
CA PRO A 281 10.45 -12.75 14.06
C PRO A 281 11.00 -14.18 13.89
N PRO A 282 11.46 -14.52 12.69
CA PRO A 282 12.19 -15.76 12.46
C PRO A 282 13.42 -15.87 13.40
N PRO A 283 13.73 -17.05 13.99
CA PRO A 283 14.96 -17.22 14.78
C PRO A 283 16.21 -16.94 13.93
N LYS A 284 17.27 -16.35 14.51
CA LYS A 284 18.54 -16.11 13.80
C LYS A 284 19.63 -17.03 14.35
N PRO A 285 20.42 -17.73 13.51
CA PRO A 285 20.40 -17.72 12.05
C PRO A 285 19.26 -18.55 11.46
N TRP A 286 18.56 -18.01 10.48
CA TRP A 286 17.42 -18.69 9.87
C TRP A 286 17.90 -19.78 8.91
N LYS A 287 17.74 -21.05 9.29
CA LYS A 287 18.04 -22.19 8.41
C LYS A 287 16.73 -22.69 7.80
N LYS A 288 16.64 -22.74 6.45
CA LYS A 288 15.47 -23.24 5.71
C LYS A 288 14.96 -24.61 6.18
N THR A 289 15.83 -25.44 6.75
CA THR A 289 15.53 -26.77 7.31
C THR A 289 14.73 -26.74 8.63
N GLU A 290 14.58 -25.57 9.26
CA GLU A 290 13.81 -25.37 10.49
C GLU A 290 12.31 -25.11 10.23
N GLN A 291 11.87 -25.14 8.96
CA GLN A 291 10.45 -25.20 8.53
C GLN A 291 9.73 -26.50 8.93
N LYS A 292 10.34 -27.35 9.76
CA LYS A 292 9.69 -28.57 10.28
C LYS A 292 8.63 -28.30 11.35
N GLU A 293 8.46 -27.05 11.78
CA GLU A 293 7.26 -26.68 12.53
C GLU A 293 6.19 -26.21 11.57
N ASP A 294 5.22 -27.09 11.41
CA ASP A 294 3.91 -27.05 10.77
C ASP A 294 3.02 -25.81 11.07
N ASN A 295 3.53 -24.72 11.65
CA ASN A 295 2.72 -23.55 12.01
C ASN A 295 3.01 -22.38 11.05
N ASP A 296 1.94 -21.77 10.51
CA ASP A 296 2.03 -20.66 9.56
C ASP A 296 1.28 -19.39 10.03
N GLY A 297 0.99 -19.32 11.33
CA GLY A 297 0.39 -18.16 11.99
C GLY A 297 -0.50 -18.52 13.17
N ILE A 298 -0.88 -17.50 13.94
CA ILE A 298 -1.81 -17.63 15.06
C ILE A 298 -2.93 -16.63 14.85
N VAL A 299 -4.17 -17.09 14.90
CA VAL A 299 -5.33 -16.21 14.99
C VAL A 299 -5.82 -16.17 16.43
N ILE A 300 -6.18 -14.99 16.90
CA ILE A 300 -6.79 -14.76 18.20
C ILE A 300 -8.10 -14.03 17.96
N ARG A 301 -9.20 -14.53 18.53
CA ARG A 301 -10.42 -13.74 18.73
C ARG A 301 -10.51 -13.36 20.21
N PHE A 302 -10.70 -12.09 20.51
CA PHE A 302 -10.72 -11.62 21.89
C PHE A 302 -11.82 -10.59 22.11
N ASN A 303 -12.59 -10.76 23.18
CA ASN A 303 -13.58 -9.80 23.65
C ASN A 303 -12.95 -8.96 24.77
N SER A 304 -12.70 -7.69 24.48
CA SER A 304 -12.06 -6.76 25.42
C SER A 304 -12.95 -6.32 26.58
N GLN A 305 -14.27 -6.48 26.46
CA GLN A 305 -15.22 -6.15 27.54
C GLN A 305 -15.32 -7.29 28.55
N GLU A 306 -15.35 -8.52 28.04
CA GLU A 306 -15.43 -9.74 28.86
C GLU A 306 -14.05 -10.22 29.33
N ASN A 307 -12.97 -9.71 28.73
CA ASN A 307 -11.58 -10.16 28.94
C ASN A 307 -11.36 -11.64 28.68
N THR A 308 -12.12 -12.20 27.73
CA THR A 308 -12.03 -13.60 27.33
C THR A 308 -11.81 -13.72 25.85
N GLY A 309 -11.19 -14.82 25.43
CA GLY A 309 -10.99 -15.09 24.01
C GLY A 309 -10.48 -16.49 23.74
N GLN A 310 -10.04 -16.71 22.52
CA GLN A 310 -9.45 -17.96 22.10
C GLN A 310 -8.38 -17.68 21.05
N ALA A 311 -7.20 -18.28 21.26
CA ALA A 311 -6.11 -18.32 20.30
C ALA A 311 -6.09 -19.68 19.60
N ALA A 312 -5.68 -19.70 18.33
CA ALA A 312 -5.50 -20.91 17.54
C ALA A 312 -4.23 -20.81 16.71
N ALA A 313 -3.33 -21.78 16.89
CA ALA A 313 -2.19 -21.98 16.01
C ALA A 313 -2.67 -22.67 14.73
N LEU A 314 -2.37 -22.08 13.58
CA LEU A 314 -2.80 -22.53 12.26
C LEU A 314 -1.65 -23.17 11.51
N ARG A 315 -1.96 -24.21 10.74
CA ARG A 315 -1.07 -24.88 9.79
C ARG A 315 -1.59 -24.69 8.38
N PHE A 316 -0.67 -24.46 7.45
CA PHE A 316 -0.92 -24.51 6.01
C PHE A 316 -0.21 -25.72 5.40
N ASP A 317 -0.98 -26.76 5.07
CA ASP A 317 -0.49 -27.90 4.31
C ASP A 317 -0.31 -27.50 2.84
N ARG A 318 0.90 -27.72 2.33
CA ARG A 318 1.29 -27.42 0.96
C ARG A 318 0.80 -28.48 -0.05
N HIS A 319 0.41 -29.66 0.42
CA HIS A 319 -0.07 -30.76 -0.43
C HIS A 319 0.83 -31.04 -1.65
N GLU A 320 2.16 -31.06 -1.45
CA GLU A 320 3.13 -31.19 -2.55
C GLU A 320 2.89 -32.44 -3.40
N ASP A 321 2.49 -33.56 -2.81
CA ASP A 321 2.18 -34.79 -3.55
C ASP A 321 0.91 -34.65 -4.42
N ALA A 322 -0.11 -33.95 -3.92
CA ALA A 322 -1.31 -33.65 -4.70
C ALA A 322 -0.98 -32.65 -5.82
N PHE A 323 -0.11 -31.68 -5.54
CA PHE A 323 0.40 -30.75 -6.54
C PHE A 323 1.18 -31.45 -7.67
N ARG A 324 2.12 -32.36 -7.32
CA ARG A 324 2.85 -33.20 -8.29
C ARG A 324 1.90 -34.01 -9.19
N LYS A 325 0.85 -34.59 -8.60
CA LYS A 325 -0.22 -35.28 -9.36
C LYS A 325 -1.00 -34.31 -10.25
N PHE A 326 -1.30 -33.11 -9.76
CA PHE A 326 -2.04 -32.08 -10.51
C PHE A 326 -1.30 -31.62 -11.77
N ILE A 327 0.03 -31.48 -11.72
CA ILE A 327 0.84 -31.14 -12.89
C ILE A 327 1.18 -32.34 -13.79
N GLY A 328 0.86 -33.56 -13.34
CA GLY A 328 1.13 -34.80 -14.08
C GLY A 328 2.56 -35.33 -13.94
N GLU A 329 3.31 -34.87 -12.92
CA GLU A 329 4.70 -35.25 -12.68
C GLU A 329 4.91 -35.74 -11.23
N PRO A 330 4.49 -36.99 -10.91
CA PRO A 330 4.49 -37.51 -9.53
C PRO A 330 5.88 -37.62 -8.89
N ASP A 331 6.92 -37.77 -9.71
CA ASP A 331 8.31 -37.96 -9.26
C ASP A 331 9.16 -36.68 -9.38
N LEU A 332 8.55 -35.55 -9.74
CA LEU A 332 9.28 -34.28 -9.93
C LEU A 332 9.86 -33.76 -8.61
N GLU A 333 11.16 -33.46 -8.64
CA GLU A 333 11.82 -32.69 -7.60
C GLU A 333 11.40 -31.21 -7.69
N LEU A 334 10.76 -30.69 -6.63
CA LEU A 334 10.25 -29.33 -6.57
C LEU A 334 11.36 -28.34 -6.20
N ASP A 335 12.12 -27.90 -7.20
CA ASP A 335 13.15 -26.87 -7.04
C ASP A 335 12.57 -25.46 -7.26
N TRP A 336 11.97 -24.90 -6.21
CA TRP A 336 11.33 -23.57 -6.23
C TRP A 336 12.27 -22.40 -6.57
N GLU A 337 13.59 -22.60 -6.46
CA GLU A 337 14.59 -21.57 -6.75
C GLU A 337 14.96 -21.55 -8.23
N ASN A 338 15.20 -22.72 -8.82
CA ASN A 338 15.67 -22.83 -10.20
C ASN A 338 14.53 -23.10 -11.20
N GLN A 339 13.33 -23.44 -10.73
CA GLN A 339 12.15 -23.72 -11.57
C GLN A 339 11.03 -22.69 -11.32
N PRO A 340 11.14 -21.46 -11.84
CA PRO A 340 10.18 -20.39 -11.55
C PRO A 340 8.75 -20.69 -12.06
N TRP A 341 8.60 -21.61 -13.02
CA TRP A 341 7.29 -22.05 -13.51
C TRP A 341 6.47 -22.77 -12.42
N LEU A 342 7.11 -23.36 -11.41
CA LEU A 342 6.43 -24.00 -10.29
C LEU A 342 5.53 -23.03 -9.55
N HIS A 343 5.96 -21.78 -9.31
CA HIS A 343 5.15 -20.76 -8.64
C HIS A 343 3.83 -20.50 -9.37
N VAL A 344 3.86 -20.47 -10.70
CA VAL A 344 2.66 -20.26 -11.53
C VAL A 344 1.72 -21.44 -11.43
N TRP A 345 2.23 -22.66 -11.57
CA TRP A 345 1.40 -23.86 -11.51
C TRP A 345 0.85 -24.11 -10.10
N TYR A 346 1.60 -23.74 -9.08
CA TYR A 346 1.17 -23.87 -7.70
C TYR A 346 0.05 -22.89 -7.36
N ASN A 347 0.13 -21.65 -7.86
CA ASN A 347 -1.00 -20.73 -7.81
C ASN A 347 -2.24 -21.30 -8.51
N ARG A 348 -2.10 -21.98 -9.65
CA ARG A 348 -3.24 -22.64 -10.33
C ARG A 348 -3.83 -23.77 -9.49
N PHE A 349 -2.99 -24.53 -8.81
CA PHE A 349 -3.40 -25.59 -7.89
C PHE A 349 -4.21 -25.01 -6.72
N PHE A 350 -3.72 -23.96 -6.05
CA PHE A 350 -4.48 -23.28 -4.99
C PHE A 350 -5.82 -22.72 -5.49
N LEU A 351 -5.83 -22.09 -6.67
CA LEU A 351 -7.05 -21.54 -7.25
C LEU A 351 -8.11 -22.60 -7.62
N ARG A 352 -7.69 -23.84 -7.87
CA ARG A 352 -8.62 -24.98 -8.08
C ARG A 352 -9.36 -25.36 -6.80
N HIS A 353 -8.75 -25.13 -5.65
CA HIS A 353 -9.26 -25.46 -4.32
C HIS A 353 -9.63 -24.20 -3.51
N ARG A 354 -9.86 -23.08 -4.19
CA ARG A 354 -10.11 -21.77 -3.55
C ARG A 354 -11.33 -21.72 -2.63
N ASP A 355 -12.31 -22.58 -2.90
CA ASP A 355 -13.56 -22.70 -2.16
C ASP A 355 -13.48 -23.81 -1.08
N GLU A 356 -12.30 -24.40 -0.92
CA GLU A 356 -11.99 -25.48 0.04
C GLU A 356 -10.81 -25.06 0.94
N PRO A 357 -10.88 -23.92 1.65
CA PRO A 357 -9.76 -23.44 2.45
C PRO A 357 -9.30 -24.45 3.51
N GLU A 358 -10.21 -25.26 4.05
CA GLU A 358 -9.94 -26.37 4.99
C GLU A 358 -9.12 -27.52 4.39
N TYR A 359 -9.02 -27.60 3.06
CA TYR A 359 -8.11 -28.55 2.41
C TYR A 359 -6.66 -28.20 2.74
N PHE A 360 -6.32 -26.90 2.77
CA PHE A 360 -4.96 -26.44 3.05
C PHE A 360 -4.77 -26.01 4.50
N VAL A 361 -5.78 -25.42 5.13
CA VAL A 361 -5.63 -24.75 6.41
C VAL A 361 -6.27 -25.60 7.51
N SER A 362 -5.53 -25.82 8.59
CA SER A 362 -6.01 -26.58 9.75
C SER A 362 -5.59 -25.94 11.06
N VAL A 363 -6.34 -26.23 12.13
CA VAL A 363 -5.99 -25.83 13.49
C VAL A 363 -5.07 -26.89 14.08
N VAL A 364 -3.86 -26.48 14.49
CA VAL A 364 -2.93 -27.36 15.21
C VAL A 364 -3.36 -27.52 16.65
N LYS A 365 -3.65 -26.39 17.31
CA LYS A 365 -4.10 -26.36 18.71
C LYS A 365 -4.80 -25.05 19.02
N THR A 366 -5.79 -25.11 19.90
CA THR A 366 -6.43 -23.93 20.50
C THR A 366 -5.98 -23.73 21.94
N LYS A 367 -6.08 -22.48 22.40
CA LYS A 367 -5.92 -22.08 23.79
C LYS A 367 -6.99 -21.06 24.13
N ASP A 368 -7.83 -21.37 25.09
CA ASP A 368 -8.78 -20.39 25.63
C ASP A 368 -8.00 -19.36 26.46
N LEU A 369 -8.43 -18.10 26.36
CA LEU A 369 -7.85 -16.97 27.08
C LEU A 369 -8.86 -16.53 28.13
N ALA A 370 -8.50 -16.69 29.39
CA ALA A 370 -9.37 -16.38 30.53
C ALA A 370 -9.17 -14.95 31.05
N SER A 371 -8.17 -14.23 30.54
CA SER A 371 -7.90 -12.85 30.95
C SER A 371 -7.18 -12.05 29.87
N LYS A 372 -7.15 -10.73 30.08
CA LYS A 372 -6.39 -9.79 29.26
C LYS A 372 -4.88 -10.04 29.33
N GLU A 373 -4.38 -10.45 30.49
CA GLU A 373 -2.96 -10.76 30.69
C GLU A 373 -2.50 -11.94 29.84
N GLU A 374 -3.37 -12.96 29.66
CA GLU A 374 -3.07 -14.09 28.78
C GLU A 374 -3.03 -13.68 27.31
N PHE A 375 -3.93 -12.77 26.89
CA PHE A 375 -3.89 -12.17 25.56
C PHE A 375 -2.61 -11.35 25.35
N GLU A 376 -2.30 -10.44 26.28
CA GLU A 376 -1.12 -9.57 26.21
C GLU A 376 0.18 -10.37 26.19
N ALA A 377 0.25 -11.49 26.91
CA ALA A 377 1.38 -12.40 26.89
C ALA A 377 1.59 -13.04 25.51
N LEU A 378 0.52 -13.36 24.77
CA LEU A 378 0.65 -13.94 23.42
C LEU A 378 1.11 -12.91 22.39
N VAL A 379 0.59 -11.69 22.43
CA VAL A 379 0.92 -10.66 21.43
C VAL A 379 2.24 -9.95 21.70
N ASN A 380 2.85 -10.18 22.88
CA ASN A 380 4.13 -9.60 23.26
C ASN A 380 5.26 -10.08 22.33
N PRO A 381 5.98 -9.17 21.65
CA PRO A 381 7.08 -9.53 20.75
C PRO A 381 8.23 -10.29 21.43
N SER A 382 8.34 -10.23 22.76
CA SER A 382 9.37 -10.92 23.54
C SER A 382 8.96 -12.34 23.97
N THR A 383 7.73 -12.75 23.68
CA THR A 383 7.21 -14.07 24.01
C THR A 383 7.19 -14.93 22.76
N ASN A 384 7.39 -16.24 22.92
CA ASN A 384 7.13 -17.20 21.87
C ASN A 384 5.67 -17.68 21.99
N PRO A 385 4.73 -17.14 21.18
CA PRO A 385 3.33 -17.49 21.31
C PRO A 385 3.03 -18.92 20.87
N LEU A 386 3.87 -19.53 20.01
CA LEU A 386 3.73 -20.94 19.66
C LEU A 386 4.02 -21.83 20.88
N GLU A 387 5.10 -21.58 21.64
CA GLU A 387 5.37 -22.32 22.89
C GLU A 387 4.22 -22.15 23.90
N ALA A 388 3.69 -20.94 24.04
CA ALA A 388 2.61 -20.64 24.97
C ALA A 388 1.27 -21.34 24.62
N ILE A 389 1.04 -21.69 23.36
CA ILE A 389 -0.15 -22.41 22.89
C ILE A 389 0.13 -23.92 22.85
N LEU A 390 1.21 -24.34 22.20
CA LEU A 390 1.54 -25.74 21.93
C LEU A 390 2.01 -26.47 23.20
N GLY A 391 2.64 -25.76 24.15
CA GLY A 391 3.16 -26.34 25.39
C GLY A 391 4.46 -27.13 25.21
N GLU A 392 5.01 -27.13 23.99
CA GLU A 392 6.32 -27.68 23.67
C GLU A 392 7.34 -26.54 23.72
N LYS A 393 8.52 -26.78 24.30
CA LYS A 393 9.69 -25.93 24.08
C LYS A 393 10.03 -26.02 22.60
N SER A 394 9.43 -25.17 21.77
CA SER A 394 9.89 -24.99 20.39
C SER A 394 11.38 -24.69 20.50
N SER A 395 12.23 -25.36 19.72
CA SER A 395 13.68 -25.37 19.92
C SER A 395 14.36 -24.06 19.49
N ARG A 396 13.77 -22.90 19.82
CA ARG A 396 14.11 -21.58 19.30
C ARG A 396 14.34 -20.62 20.47
N ASN A 397 15.49 -20.77 21.13
CA ASN A 397 16.16 -19.69 21.87
C ASN A 397 17.07 -18.91 20.92
#